data_AF-A0A2K9C875-F1
#
_entry.id   AF-A0A2K9C875-F1
#
_cell.length_a   1.000
_cell.length_b   1.000
_cell.length_c   1.000
_cell.angle_alpha   90.00
_cell.angle_beta   90.00
_cell.angle_gamma   90.00
#
_symmetry.space_group_name_H-M   'P 1'
#
loop_
_entity.id
_entity.type
_entity.pdbx_description
1 polymer ?
#
loop_
_entity_poly.entity_id
_entity_poly.type
_entity_poly.pdbx_seq_one_letter_code
_entity_poly.pdbx_strand_id
1 'polypeptide(L)'
;MCRRGGGRAHAGQRNRAKRTAAGQPQPGRQGARLRPALLLWLSLALARPAAAADTCPAGQYQVCLMGCFCTPFDPGQAGQILQDVEHMASSGLVFALQQAQADATALGTEPIPLHIRVQLDAWYDFAVLDAVRYRVGDQQQVSAANALLQNPDVNAVTLIDTVIFRHASDAENNVALWAHELKHVQQYQELGVSEFARRYTRNYNELEAPAYAIEAEVAAALRKKQSGQAH
;
A
#
# COMPACT_ATOMS: atom_id res chain seq x y z
N MET A 1 51.02 -7.60 -6.58
CA MET A 1 52.05 -7.85 -5.56
C MET A 1 51.47 -7.49 -4.19
N CYS A 2 51.43 -8.47 -3.27
CA CYS A 2 51.33 -8.34 -1.79
C CYS A 2 50.08 -7.66 -1.17
N ARG A 3 49.47 -8.13 -0.09
CA ARG A 3 49.63 -9.28 0.83
C ARG A 3 48.37 -9.32 1.73
N ARG A 4 47.83 -10.51 2.06
CA ARG A 4 47.79 -11.16 3.40
C ARG A 4 47.42 -10.23 4.57
N GLY A 5 46.51 -10.57 5.49
CA GLY A 5 46.35 -11.82 6.26
C GLY A 5 45.24 -11.59 7.32
N GLY A 6 44.52 -12.60 7.79
CA GLY A 6 44.88 -13.39 8.98
C GLY A 6 44.83 -12.52 10.24
N GLY A 7 44.02 -12.74 11.28
CA GLY A 7 43.50 -13.95 11.89
C GLY A 7 43.72 -13.84 13.41
N ARG A 8 42.92 -14.58 14.20
CA ARG A 8 43.11 -14.99 15.62
C ARG A 8 42.71 -14.04 16.76
N ALA A 9 41.61 -14.46 17.42
CA ALA A 9 41.51 -14.97 18.80
C ALA A 9 42.51 -14.50 19.89
N HIS A 10 41.94 -14.06 21.03
CA HIS A 10 42.41 -14.21 22.42
C HIS A 10 41.15 -14.10 23.31
N ALA A 11 40.69 -15.05 24.13
CA ALA A 11 41.28 -15.88 25.19
C ALA A 11 41.61 -15.13 26.49
N GLY A 12 40.88 -15.47 27.57
CA GLY A 12 41.18 -15.16 28.98
C GLY A 12 40.07 -14.35 29.67
N GLN A 13 39.66 -14.57 30.92
CA GLN A 13 40.20 -15.43 31.96
C GLN A 13 39.20 -15.48 33.16
N ARG A 14 38.90 -16.69 33.61
CA ARG A 14 38.94 -17.21 35.01
C ARG A 14 38.21 -16.50 36.18
N ASN A 15 37.41 -17.36 36.83
CA ASN A 15 37.37 -17.66 38.27
C ASN A 15 36.68 -16.68 39.25
N ARG A 16 35.67 -17.17 39.96
CA ARG A 16 35.84 -17.65 41.35
C ARG A 16 34.60 -18.36 41.90
N ALA A 17 34.85 -19.53 42.46
CA ALA A 17 33.94 -20.30 43.29
C ALA A 17 33.80 -19.72 44.71
N LYS A 18 32.68 -20.02 45.37
CA LYS A 18 32.53 -20.28 46.82
C LYS A 18 31.09 -20.80 47.06
N ARG A 19 30.84 -22.11 46.97
CA ARG A 19 30.62 -23.06 48.09
C ARG A 19 30.58 -22.45 49.50
N THR A 20 29.42 -22.59 50.16
CA THR A 20 29.19 -22.83 51.60
C THR A 20 27.81 -23.49 51.74
N ALA A 21 27.75 -24.78 52.09
CA ALA A 21 27.39 -25.31 53.43
C ALA A 21 25.87 -25.21 53.70
N ALA A 22 25.06 -26.26 53.49
CA ALA A 22 24.93 -27.50 54.26
C ALA A 22 24.51 -27.29 55.74
N GLY A 23 23.27 -27.73 56.04
CA GLY A 23 22.89 -28.25 57.35
C GLY A 23 21.81 -27.46 58.09
N GLN A 24 20.59 -28.00 58.15
CA GLN A 24 19.97 -28.28 59.46
C GLN A 24 18.76 -29.24 59.35
N PRO A 25 18.57 -30.12 60.36
CA PRO A 25 17.54 -31.15 60.40
C PRO A 25 16.32 -30.74 61.26
N GLN A 26 15.13 -31.25 60.92
CA GLN A 26 14.05 -31.53 61.90
C GLN A 26 14.44 -32.77 62.75
N PRO A 27 13.80 -33.16 63.89
CA PRO A 27 12.47 -32.80 64.39
C PRO A 27 12.35 -32.56 65.92
N GLY A 28 11.37 -31.75 66.33
CA GLY A 28 10.94 -31.60 67.72
C GLY A 28 9.63 -32.36 67.98
N ARG A 29 9.70 -33.33 68.89
CA ARG A 29 8.69 -34.33 69.24
C ARG A 29 7.75 -33.82 70.33
N GLN A 30 6.51 -34.31 70.31
CA GLN A 30 5.62 -34.63 71.45
C GLN A 30 4.73 -33.52 72.06
N GLY A 31 3.43 -33.82 72.05
CA GLY A 31 2.40 -33.08 72.78
C GLY A 31 1.00 -33.62 72.48
N ALA A 32 0.77 -34.91 72.71
CA ALA A 32 -0.54 -35.52 72.59
C ALA A 32 -1.51 -34.95 73.64
N ARG A 33 -2.66 -34.43 73.21
CA ARG A 33 -3.92 -34.52 73.96
C ARG A 33 -5.08 -34.68 72.98
N LEU A 34 -5.57 -35.91 72.90
CA LEU A 34 -6.85 -36.25 72.29
C LEU A 34 -7.98 -35.57 73.08
N ARG A 35 -8.89 -34.88 72.38
CA ARG A 35 -10.29 -34.72 72.81
C ARG A 35 -11.19 -35.03 71.62
N PRO A 36 -12.16 -35.96 71.77
CA PRO A 36 -12.91 -36.49 70.66
C PRO A 36 -14.13 -35.64 70.33
N ALA A 37 -14.62 -35.85 69.11
CA ALA A 37 -16.00 -35.64 68.67
C ALA A 37 -16.49 -34.19 68.65
N LEU A 38 -16.61 -33.64 67.45
CA LEU A 38 -17.87 -33.51 66.71
C LEU A 38 -17.65 -32.50 65.56
N LEU A 39 -18.44 -32.59 64.50
CA LEU A 39 -18.52 -31.72 63.30
C LEU A 39 -17.75 -32.30 62.10
N LEU A 40 -18.43 -33.14 61.32
CA LEU A 40 -19.21 -32.77 60.12
C LEU A 40 -18.31 -32.60 58.88
N TRP A 41 -18.41 -33.60 57.99
CA TRP A 41 -18.54 -33.44 56.55
C TRP A 41 -18.04 -32.13 55.94
N LEU A 42 -16.87 -32.14 55.28
CA LEU A 42 -16.69 -31.34 54.06
C LEU A 42 -15.53 -31.86 53.20
N SER A 43 -15.93 -32.43 52.06
CA SER A 43 -15.29 -32.28 50.75
C SER A 43 -13.80 -32.60 50.60
N LEU A 44 -13.57 -33.83 50.16
CA LEU A 44 -12.60 -34.16 49.11
C LEU A 44 -12.89 -33.27 47.88
N ALA A 45 -12.15 -32.17 47.71
CA ALA A 45 -12.21 -31.32 46.53
C ALA A 45 -10.79 -31.01 46.02
N LEU A 46 -10.43 -31.76 44.98
CA LEU A 46 -9.67 -31.32 43.80
C LEU A 46 -8.35 -30.57 44.04
N ALA A 47 -7.25 -31.32 43.95
CA ALA A 47 -6.05 -30.80 43.30
C ALA A 47 -6.42 -30.39 41.86
N ARG A 48 -6.63 -29.10 41.61
CA ARG A 48 -6.61 -28.54 40.25
C ARG A 48 -5.15 -28.21 39.93
N PRO A 49 -4.56 -28.73 38.83
CA PRO A 49 -3.40 -28.07 38.28
C PRO A 49 -3.89 -26.70 37.80
N ALA A 50 -3.30 -25.63 38.31
CA ALA A 50 -3.42 -24.34 37.66
C ALA A 50 -2.71 -24.46 36.31
N ALA A 51 -3.45 -24.79 35.25
CA ALA A 51 -3.05 -24.34 33.94
C ALA A 51 -3.02 -22.83 34.03
N ALA A 52 -1.82 -22.24 34.01
CA ALA A 52 -1.67 -20.82 33.77
C ALA A 52 -2.36 -20.56 32.42
N ALA A 53 -3.58 -20.04 32.47
CA ALA A 53 -4.09 -19.28 31.37
C ALA A 53 -3.18 -18.07 31.31
N ASP A 54 -2.24 -18.05 30.36
CA ASP A 54 -1.47 -16.87 30.01
C ASP A 54 -2.42 -15.83 29.39
N THR A 55 -3.32 -15.30 30.20
CA THR A 55 -4.21 -14.21 29.81
C THR A 55 -3.39 -12.94 29.90
N CYS A 56 -3.03 -12.41 28.74
CA CYS A 56 -2.50 -11.06 28.66
C CYS A 56 -3.42 -10.08 29.41
N PRO A 57 -2.87 -9.03 30.04
CA PRO A 57 -3.66 -7.98 30.70
C PRO A 57 -4.76 -7.46 29.77
N ALA A 58 -5.88 -7.00 30.33
CA ALA A 58 -6.99 -6.47 29.54
C ALA A 58 -6.51 -5.39 28.56
N GLY A 59 -6.84 -5.54 27.27
CA GLY A 59 -6.36 -4.67 26.19
C GLY A 59 -5.00 -5.06 25.60
N GLN A 60 -4.41 -6.19 26.02
CA GLN A 60 -3.21 -6.77 25.42
C GLN A 60 -3.52 -8.14 24.81
N TYR A 61 -2.75 -8.47 23.77
CA TYR A 61 -2.92 -9.68 22.97
C TYR A 61 -1.60 -10.43 22.91
N GLN A 62 -1.68 -11.76 22.89
CA GLN A 62 -0.51 -12.62 22.83
C GLN A 62 -0.05 -12.79 21.38
N VAL A 63 1.21 -12.48 21.10
CA VAL A 63 1.85 -12.70 19.78
C VAL A 63 3.03 -13.65 19.96
N CYS A 64 3.08 -14.71 19.14
CA CYS A 64 4.10 -15.76 19.21
C CYS A 64 4.80 -15.91 17.85
N LEU A 65 5.99 -15.31 17.71
CA LEU A 65 6.84 -15.46 16.51
C LEU A 65 8.10 -16.30 16.81
N MET A 66 8.76 -16.05 17.94
CA MET A 66 9.94 -16.81 18.46
C MET A 66 9.89 -17.01 19.99
N GLY A 67 8.78 -16.61 20.60
CA GLY A 67 8.50 -16.53 22.02
C GLY A 67 7.19 -15.75 22.15
N CYS A 68 6.36 -16.08 23.15
CA CYS A 68 5.09 -15.40 23.32
C CYS A 68 5.26 -14.18 24.22
N PHE A 69 4.78 -13.03 23.77
CA PHE A 69 4.75 -11.81 24.54
C PHE A 69 3.39 -11.13 24.42
N CYS A 70 2.99 -10.41 25.46
CA CYS A 70 1.79 -9.59 25.44
C CYS A 70 2.11 -8.23 24.85
N THR A 71 1.34 -7.82 23.87
CA THR A 71 1.47 -6.54 23.18
C THR A 71 0.14 -5.79 23.22
N PRO A 72 0.14 -4.45 23.34
CA PRO A 72 -1.08 -3.66 23.21
C PRO A 72 -1.65 -3.64 21.78
N PHE A 73 -0.92 -4.21 20.81
CA PHE A 73 -1.37 -4.34 19.43
C PHE A 73 -2.14 -5.63 19.23
N ASP A 74 -3.41 -5.52 18.88
CA ASP A 74 -4.23 -6.66 18.47
C ASP A 74 -3.73 -7.20 17.13
N PRO A 75 -3.23 -8.45 17.06
CA PRO A 75 -2.77 -9.04 15.81
C PRO A 75 -3.89 -9.17 14.76
N GLY A 76 -5.17 -9.15 15.17
CA GLY A 76 -6.33 -9.04 14.28
C GLY A 76 -6.57 -7.63 13.71
N GLN A 77 -6.04 -6.59 14.35
CA GLN A 77 -6.17 -5.19 13.90
C GLN A 77 -5.04 -4.76 12.95
N ALA A 78 -3.94 -5.50 12.83
CA ALA A 78 -2.88 -5.18 11.86
C ALA A 78 -3.43 -5.09 10.42
N GLY A 79 -4.39 -5.94 10.06
CA GLY A 79 -5.11 -5.87 8.79
C GLY A 79 -6.04 -4.67 8.68
N GLN A 80 -6.68 -4.25 9.78
CA GLN A 80 -7.53 -3.05 9.81
C GLN A 80 -6.71 -1.77 9.65
N ILE A 81 -5.57 -1.66 10.34
CA ILE A 81 -4.66 -0.51 10.21
C ILE A 81 -4.18 -0.36 8.77
N LEU A 82 -3.82 -1.47 8.09
CA LEU A 82 -3.43 -1.43 6.69
C LEU A 82 -4.59 -0.96 5.79
N GLN A 83 -5.80 -1.50 6.01
CA GLN A 83 -7.00 -1.09 5.27
C GLN A 83 -7.35 0.39 5.49
N ASP A 84 -7.19 0.89 6.71
CA ASP A 84 -7.43 2.30 7.05
C ASP A 84 -6.43 3.21 6.34
N VAL A 85 -5.15 2.84 6.31
CA VAL A 85 -4.11 3.57 5.57
C VAL A 85 -4.40 3.56 4.07
N GLU A 86 -4.78 2.41 3.51
CA GLU A 86 -5.19 2.30 2.09
C GLU A 86 -6.41 3.18 1.80
N HIS A 87 -7.40 3.20 2.69
CA HIS A 87 -8.60 4.03 2.55
C HIS A 87 -8.27 5.52 2.60
N MET A 88 -7.43 5.94 3.55
CA MET A 88 -6.95 7.32 3.65
C MET A 88 -6.20 7.73 2.39
N ALA A 89 -5.24 6.92 1.93
CA ALA A 89 -4.49 7.19 0.70
C ALA A 89 -5.41 7.32 -0.52
N SER A 90 -6.36 6.38 -0.67
CA SER A 90 -7.35 6.43 -1.75
C SER A 90 -8.21 7.69 -1.68
N SER A 91 -8.72 8.06 -0.50
CA SER A 91 -9.55 9.26 -0.33
C SER A 91 -8.78 10.56 -0.62
N GLY A 92 -7.49 10.61 -0.24
CA GLY A 92 -6.61 11.73 -0.54
C GLY A 92 -6.41 11.91 -2.04
N LEU A 93 -6.19 10.79 -2.76
CA LEU A 93 -6.08 10.80 -4.22
C LEU A 93 -7.39 11.23 -4.90
N VAL A 94 -8.55 10.76 -4.42
CA VAL A 94 -9.86 11.22 -4.94
C VAL A 94 -10.01 12.73 -4.82
N PHE A 95 -9.76 13.27 -3.61
CA PHE A 95 -9.87 14.70 -3.37
C PHE A 95 -8.93 15.50 -4.28
N ALA A 96 -7.68 15.07 -4.38
CA ALA A 96 -6.69 15.77 -5.18
C ALA A 96 -6.97 15.69 -6.69
N LEU A 97 -7.49 14.58 -7.22
CA LEU A 97 -7.93 14.48 -8.62
C LEU A 97 -9.08 15.44 -8.91
N GLN A 98 -10.09 15.48 -8.03
CA GLN A 98 -11.25 16.37 -8.19
C GLN A 98 -10.85 17.84 -8.10
N GLN A 99 -9.99 18.20 -7.13
CA GLN A 99 -9.50 19.56 -6.99
C GLN A 99 -8.68 19.99 -8.21
N ALA A 100 -7.75 19.15 -8.66
CA ALA A 100 -6.90 19.46 -9.80
C ALA A 100 -7.71 19.59 -11.11
N GLN A 101 -8.72 18.73 -11.30
CA GLN A 101 -9.65 18.86 -12.42
C GLN A 101 -10.42 20.18 -12.35
N ALA A 102 -11.02 20.50 -11.20
CA ALA A 102 -11.78 21.74 -11.00
C ALA A 102 -10.92 22.98 -11.29
N ASP A 103 -9.67 23.00 -10.81
CA ASP A 103 -8.72 24.08 -11.06
C ASP A 103 -8.38 24.19 -12.56
N ALA A 104 -8.18 23.06 -13.23
CA ALA A 104 -7.94 23.03 -14.67
C ALA A 104 -9.15 23.57 -15.46
N THR A 105 -10.37 23.16 -15.11
CA THR A 105 -11.61 23.66 -15.71
C THR A 105 -11.78 25.16 -15.48
N ALA A 106 -11.52 25.66 -14.28
CA ALA A 106 -11.62 27.08 -13.94
C ALA A 106 -10.66 27.96 -14.76
N LEU A 107 -9.51 27.41 -15.15
CA LEU A 107 -8.53 28.08 -16.01
C LEU A 107 -8.85 27.96 -17.51
N GLY A 108 -9.90 27.21 -17.87
CA GLY A 108 -10.40 27.03 -19.24
C GLY A 108 -9.76 25.85 -19.97
N THR A 109 -10.56 24.97 -20.56
CA THR A 109 -10.09 23.75 -21.24
C THR A 109 -10.59 23.69 -22.68
N GLU A 110 -9.85 23.03 -23.56
CA GLU A 110 -10.21 22.82 -24.95
C GLU A 110 -10.74 21.38 -25.18
N PRO A 111 -11.64 21.14 -26.17
CA PRO A 111 -11.97 19.78 -26.60
C PRO A 111 -10.78 19.11 -27.28
N ILE A 112 -10.75 17.76 -27.34
CA ILE A 112 -9.78 17.03 -28.18
C ILE A 112 -9.70 17.61 -29.60
N PRO A 113 -8.49 17.86 -30.15
CA PRO A 113 -8.35 18.38 -31.51
C PRO A 113 -9.01 17.44 -32.53
N LEU A 114 -9.76 18.01 -33.47
CA LEU A 114 -10.60 17.24 -34.39
C LEU A 114 -9.81 16.19 -35.18
N HIS A 115 -8.61 16.52 -35.65
CA HIS A 115 -7.76 15.59 -36.40
C HIS A 115 -7.22 14.44 -35.53
N ILE A 116 -7.03 14.64 -34.23
CA ILE A 116 -6.71 13.56 -33.28
C ILE A 116 -7.95 12.70 -33.06
N ARG A 117 -9.11 13.33 -32.79
CA ARG A 117 -10.39 12.63 -32.55
C ARG A 117 -10.74 11.68 -33.69
N VAL A 118 -10.68 12.15 -34.94
CA VAL A 118 -10.97 11.32 -36.13
C VAL A 118 -10.01 10.14 -36.25
N GLN A 119 -8.74 10.32 -35.87
CA GLN A 119 -7.78 9.23 -35.92
C GLN A 119 -8.05 8.17 -34.85
N LEU A 120 -8.62 8.53 -33.69
CA LEU A 120 -8.85 7.62 -32.57
C LEU A 120 -10.26 6.99 -32.53
N ASP A 121 -11.16 7.39 -33.43
CA ASP A 121 -12.55 6.89 -33.53
C ASP A 121 -12.66 5.37 -33.69
N ALA A 122 -11.63 4.70 -34.21
CA ALA A 122 -11.60 3.25 -34.33
C ALA A 122 -11.29 2.50 -33.02
N TRP A 123 -10.78 3.19 -31.99
CA TRP A 123 -10.32 2.58 -30.74
C TRP A 123 -11.17 2.96 -29.53
N TYR A 124 -11.85 4.10 -29.57
CA TYR A 124 -12.63 4.63 -28.45
C TYR A 124 -14.05 4.95 -28.87
N ASP A 125 -15.00 4.66 -27.97
CA ASP A 125 -16.38 5.05 -28.15
C ASP A 125 -16.54 6.58 -28.16
N PHE A 126 -17.60 7.02 -28.85
CA PHE A 126 -17.98 8.43 -28.92
C PHE A 126 -18.02 9.11 -27.54
N ALA A 127 -18.54 8.43 -26.52
CA ALA A 127 -18.67 9.01 -25.17
C ALA A 127 -17.32 9.35 -24.52
N VAL A 128 -16.25 8.59 -24.81
CA VAL A 128 -14.89 8.87 -24.32
C VAL A 128 -14.32 10.07 -25.08
N LEU A 129 -14.42 10.05 -26.41
CA LEU A 129 -13.91 11.11 -27.30
C LEU A 129 -14.65 12.45 -27.17
N ASP A 130 -15.90 12.42 -26.72
CA ASP A 130 -16.73 13.62 -26.56
C ASP A 130 -16.57 14.28 -25.19
N ALA A 131 -16.41 13.46 -24.14
CA ALA A 131 -16.25 13.96 -22.78
C ALA A 131 -14.88 14.62 -22.56
N VAL A 132 -13.83 14.11 -23.21
CA VAL A 132 -12.47 14.51 -22.91
C VAL A 132 -12.21 16.00 -23.19
N ARG A 133 -11.49 16.63 -22.27
CA ARG A 133 -10.95 17.98 -22.38
C ARG A 133 -9.44 17.94 -22.26
N TYR A 134 -8.76 18.97 -22.73
CA TYR A 134 -7.34 19.13 -22.48
C TYR A 134 -6.95 20.57 -22.19
N ARG A 135 -5.76 20.69 -21.60
CA ARG A 135 -5.01 21.93 -21.48
C ARG A 135 -3.52 21.64 -21.63
N VAL A 136 -2.77 22.66 -22.02
CA VAL A 136 -1.32 22.67 -21.87
C VAL A 136 -1.00 23.34 -20.53
N GLY A 137 -0.41 22.59 -19.62
CA GLY A 137 -0.13 23.03 -18.26
C GLY A 137 1.09 23.96 -18.19
N ASP A 138 1.07 24.88 -17.22
CA ASP A 138 2.31 25.52 -16.77
C ASP A 138 3.15 24.58 -15.87
N GLN A 139 4.36 25.00 -15.51
CA GLN A 139 5.25 24.16 -14.69
C GLN A 139 4.64 23.76 -13.34
N GLN A 140 3.78 24.59 -12.74
CA GLN A 140 3.16 24.31 -11.45
C GLN A 140 2.04 23.27 -11.58
N GLN A 141 1.21 23.39 -12.62
CA GLN A 141 0.13 22.43 -12.91
C GLN A 141 0.68 21.04 -13.22
N VAL A 142 1.71 20.96 -14.05
CA VAL A 142 2.38 19.69 -14.37
C VAL A 142 3.06 19.10 -13.12
N SER A 143 3.71 19.93 -12.30
CA SER A 143 4.34 19.45 -11.05
C SER A 143 3.32 18.91 -10.05
N ALA A 144 2.16 19.55 -9.93
CA ALA A 144 1.07 19.09 -9.05
C ALA A 144 0.46 17.77 -9.56
N ALA A 145 0.24 17.67 -10.87
CA ALA A 145 -0.26 16.44 -11.50
C ALA A 145 0.75 15.28 -11.38
N ASN A 146 2.04 15.54 -11.55
CA ASN A 146 3.10 14.55 -11.37
C ASN A 146 3.24 14.10 -9.92
N ALA A 147 3.13 15.04 -8.97
CA ALA A 147 3.15 14.72 -7.55
C ALA A 147 1.96 13.83 -7.14
N LEU A 148 0.80 14.04 -7.77
CA LEU A 148 -0.41 13.27 -7.52
C LEU A 148 -0.26 11.80 -7.92
N LEU A 149 0.37 11.53 -9.07
CA LEU A 149 0.57 10.18 -9.59
C LEU A 149 1.96 9.60 -9.28
N GLN A 150 2.79 10.35 -8.52
CA GLN A 150 4.16 9.99 -8.17
C GLN A 150 5.06 9.66 -9.39
N ASN A 151 4.79 10.28 -10.54
CA ASN A 151 5.52 10.04 -11.78
C ASN A 151 6.14 11.35 -12.31
N PRO A 152 7.45 11.58 -12.15
CA PRO A 152 8.08 12.85 -12.50
C PRO A 152 8.23 13.07 -14.02
N ASP A 153 8.20 12.00 -14.82
CA ASP A 153 8.64 11.99 -16.22
C ASP A 153 7.49 11.74 -17.21
N VAL A 154 6.29 12.21 -16.90
CA VAL A 154 5.14 12.11 -17.80
C VAL A 154 4.98 13.36 -18.67
N ASN A 155 4.61 13.14 -19.93
CA ASN A 155 4.32 14.19 -20.91
C ASN A 155 2.86 14.66 -20.84
N ALA A 156 1.98 13.85 -20.26
CA ALA A 156 0.60 14.19 -19.98
C ALA A 156 0.10 13.48 -18.72
N VAL A 157 -0.95 14.02 -18.11
CA VAL A 157 -1.67 13.40 -16.99
C VAL A 157 -3.17 13.57 -17.18
N THR A 158 -3.93 12.49 -17.05
CA THR A 158 -5.39 12.53 -17.08
C THR A 158 -6.00 12.74 -15.69
N LEU A 159 -6.66 13.88 -15.52
CA LEU A 159 -7.44 14.26 -14.35
C LEU A 159 -8.93 14.03 -14.63
N ILE A 160 -9.42 12.81 -14.37
CA ILE A 160 -10.81 12.39 -14.62
C ILE A 160 -11.15 12.43 -16.11
N ASP A 161 -11.61 13.55 -16.64
CA ASP A 161 -11.92 13.78 -18.06
C ASP A 161 -10.99 14.81 -18.71
N THR A 162 -10.07 15.40 -17.95
CA THR A 162 -9.24 16.53 -18.38
C THR A 162 -7.78 16.12 -18.44
N VAL A 163 -7.20 16.14 -19.63
CA VAL A 163 -5.79 15.81 -19.88
C VAL A 163 -4.93 17.06 -19.77
N ILE A 164 -3.93 17.04 -18.90
CA ILE A 164 -2.94 18.10 -18.77
C ILE A 164 -1.68 17.68 -19.50
N PHE A 165 -1.41 18.31 -20.65
CA PHE A 165 -0.19 18.11 -21.42
C PHE A 165 0.92 19.05 -20.93
N ARG A 166 2.15 18.55 -20.88
CA ARG A 166 3.34 19.36 -20.62
C ARG A 166 3.72 20.25 -21.81
N HIS A 167 3.53 19.74 -23.02
CA HIS A 167 3.91 20.43 -24.26
C HIS A 167 2.73 20.52 -25.22
N ALA A 168 2.55 21.70 -25.81
CA ALA A 168 1.50 21.92 -26.82
C ALA A 168 1.67 20.98 -28.02
N SER A 169 2.90 20.68 -28.42
CA SER A 169 3.19 19.76 -29.53
C SER A 169 2.65 18.35 -29.28
N ASP A 170 2.65 17.88 -28.03
CA ASP A 170 2.10 16.58 -27.66
C ASP A 170 0.57 16.59 -27.76
N ALA A 171 -0.06 17.64 -27.20
CA ALA A 171 -1.51 17.83 -27.29
C ALA A 171 -2.00 17.95 -28.75
N GLU A 172 -1.20 18.57 -29.61
CA GLU A 172 -1.58 18.84 -31.00
C GLU A 172 -1.26 17.69 -31.96
N ASN A 173 -0.20 16.91 -31.73
CA ASN A 173 0.33 16.01 -32.76
C ASN A 173 0.55 14.57 -32.30
N ASN A 174 0.54 14.29 -31.00
CA ASN A 174 0.91 12.98 -30.47
C ASN A 174 -0.33 12.09 -30.27
N VAL A 175 -0.82 11.52 -31.37
CA VAL A 175 -2.02 10.65 -31.39
C VAL A 175 -1.86 9.42 -30.50
N ALA A 176 -0.65 8.85 -30.41
CA ALA A 176 -0.39 7.69 -29.57
C ALA A 176 -0.48 8.03 -28.08
N LEU A 177 0.12 9.14 -27.65
CA LEU A 177 -0.03 9.64 -26.28
C LEU A 177 -1.50 9.95 -25.96
N TRP A 178 -2.25 10.54 -26.89
CA TRP A 178 -3.69 10.71 -26.69
C TRP A 178 -4.42 9.39 -26.45
N ALA A 179 -4.06 8.31 -27.15
CA ALA A 179 -4.65 7.00 -26.88
C ALA A 179 -4.37 6.55 -25.43
N HIS A 180 -3.14 6.73 -24.95
CA HIS A 180 -2.81 6.48 -23.54
C HIS A 180 -3.77 7.21 -22.60
N GLU A 181 -3.87 8.53 -22.75
CA GLU A 181 -4.66 9.38 -21.86
C GLU A 181 -6.17 9.08 -21.95
N LEU A 182 -6.69 8.80 -23.14
CA LEU A 182 -8.09 8.37 -23.31
C LEU A 182 -8.37 7.04 -22.62
N LYS A 183 -7.37 6.17 -22.45
CA LYS A 183 -7.57 4.94 -21.66
C LYS A 183 -7.86 5.27 -20.21
N HIS A 184 -7.21 6.28 -19.64
CA HIS A 184 -7.53 6.74 -18.29
C HIS A 184 -8.91 7.39 -18.22
N VAL A 185 -9.30 8.21 -19.21
CA VAL A 185 -10.68 8.76 -19.28
C VAL A 185 -11.71 7.62 -19.28
N GLN A 186 -11.51 6.60 -20.11
CA GLN A 186 -12.36 5.41 -20.14
C GLN A 186 -12.39 4.71 -18.78
N GLN A 187 -11.24 4.50 -18.15
CA GLN A 187 -11.16 3.87 -16.82
C GLN A 187 -11.92 4.67 -15.76
N TYR A 188 -11.85 6.01 -15.78
CA TYR A 188 -12.65 6.85 -14.89
C TYR A 188 -14.16 6.71 -15.15
N GLN A 189 -14.58 6.62 -16.41
CA GLN A 189 -15.99 6.39 -16.76
C GLN A 189 -16.49 5.01 -16.31
N GLU A 190 -15.68 3.97 -16.46
CA GLU A 190 -16.04 2.58 -16.13
C GLU A 190 -16.01 2.29 -14.63
N LEU A 191 -15.01 2.82 -13.92
CA LEU A 191 -14.76 2.53 -12.52
C LEU A 191 -15.36 3.58 -11.58
N GLY A 192 -15.43 4.84 -12.03
CA GLY A 192 -15.57 6.00 -11.16
C GLY A 192 -14.27 6.36 -10.45
N VAL A 193 -14.20 7.61 -9.97
CA VAL A 193 -12.97 8.20 -9.39
C VAL A 193 -12.49 7.44 -8.14
N SER A 194 -13.41 7.02 -7.27
CA SER A 194 -13.06 6.32 -6.03
C SER A 194 -12.44 4.95 -6.26
N GLU A 195 -12.98 4.17 -7.20
CA GLU A 195 -12.46 2.85 -7.54
C GLU A 195 -11.13 2.98 -8.28
N PHE A 196 -11.03 3.92 -9.22
CA PHE A 196 -9.77 4.24 -9.89
C PHE A 196 -8.68 4.55 -8.86
N ALA A 197 -8.95 5.49 -7.94
CA ALA A 197 -8.00 5.90 -6.92
C ALA A 197 -7.57 4.71 -6.04
N ARG A 198 -8.51 3.86 -5.63
CA ARG A 198 -8.19 2.67 -4.80
C ARG A 198 -7.28 1.68 -5.53
N ARG A 199 -7.53 1.44 -6.83
CA ARG A 199 -6.66 0.56 -7.63
C ARG A 199 -5.30 1.19 -7.87
N TYR A 200 -5.26 2.49 -8.17
CA TYR A 200 -4.04 3.21 -8.44
C TYR A 200 -3.10 3.23 -7.22
N THR A 201 -3.62 3.52 -6.02
CA THR A 201 -2.81 3.53 -4.79
C THR A 201 -2.31 2.15 -4.39
N ARG A 202 -3.02 1.08 -4.76
CA ARG A 202 -2.64 -0.29 -4.43
C ARG A 202 -1.66 -0.89 -5.45
N ASN A 203 -1.95 -0.73 -6.73
CA ASN A 203 -1.17 -1.27 -7.84
C ASN A 203 -1.44 -0.48 -9.13
N TYR A 204 -0.75 0.65 -9.29
CA TYR A 204 -0.88 1.52 -10.46
C TYR A 204 -0.70 0.78 -11.80
N ASN A 205 0.14 -0.28 -11.85
CA ASN A 205 0.39 -1.04 -13.07
C ASN A 205 -0.87 -1.68 -13.66
N GLU A 206 -1.89 -1.99 -12.85
CA GLU A 206 -3.18 -2.52 -13.34
C GLU A 206 -3.92 -1.52 -14.24
N LEU A 207 -3.67 -0.22 -14.05
CA LEU A 207 -4.29 0.87 -14.80
C LEU A 207 -3.37 1.40 -15.91
N GLU A 208 -2.06 1.48 -15.65
CA GLU A 208 -1.06 1.95 -16.62
C GLU A 208 -0.78 0.94 -17.74
N ALA A 209 -0.70 -0.37 -17.44
CA ALA A 209 -0.34 -1.36 -18.46
C ALA A 209 -1.34 -1.42 -19.64
N PRO A 210 -2.67 -1.37 -19.42
CA PRO A 210 -3.62 -1.21 -20.51
C PRO A 210 -3.45 0.09 -21.30
N ALA A 211 -3.05 1.20 -20.67
CA ALA A 211 -2.84 2.49 -21.32
C ALA A 211 -1.60 2.46 -22.23
N TYR A 212 -0.50 1.88 -21.77
CA TYR A 212 0.67 1.65 -22.62
C TYR A 212 0.42 0.66 -23.76
N ALA A 213 -0.42 -0.36 -23.54
CA ALA A 213 -0.75 -1.32 -24.58
C ALA A 213 -1.45 -0.67 -25.78
N ILE A 214 -2.44 0.18 -25.52
CA ILE A 214 -3.18 0.88 -26.59
C ILE A 214 -2.35 1.97 -27.25
N GLU A 215 -1.50 2.68 -26.49
CA GLU A 215 -0.52 3.62 -27.05
C GLU A 215 0.39 2.93 -28.08
N ALA A 216 0.94 1.77 -27.71
CA ALA A 216 1.81 0.99 -28.59
C ALA A 216 1.08 0.48 -29.84
N GLU A 217 -0.17 0.04 -29.69
CA GLU A 217 -1.02 -0.40 -30.79
C GLU A 217 -1.29 0.74 -31.79
N VAL A 218 -1.72 1.90 -31.30
CA VAL A 218 -2.00 3.09 -32.11
C VAL A 218 -0.72 3.57 -32.80
N ALA A 219 0.40 3.65 -32.09
CA ALA A 219 1.69 4.01 -32.67
C ALA A 219 2.09 3.06 -33.81
N ALA A 220 1.86 1.75 -33.65
CA ALA A 220 2.12 0.77 -34.70
C ALA A 220 1.19 0.94 -35.91
N ALA A 221 -0.10 1.22 -35.69
CA ALA A 221 -1.06 1.46 -36.75
C ALA A 221 -0.72 2.71 -37.57
N LEU A 222 -0.31 3.81 -36.91
CA LEU A 222 0.08 5.05 -37.57
C LEU A 222 1.34 4.87 -38.45
N ARG A 223 2.35 4.16 -37.95
CA ARG A 223 3.56 3.83 -38.74
C ARG A 223 3.20 3.05 -40.01
N LYS A 224 2.29 2.06 -39.91
CA LYS A 224 1.84 1.27 -41.07
C LYS A 224 1.12 2.14 -42.10
N LYS A 225 0.23 3.04 -41.66
CA LYS A 225 -0.48 3.97 -42.56
C LYS A 225 0.50 4.89 -43.30
N GLN A 226 1.50 5.43 -42.60
CA GLN A 226 2.55 6.27 -43.19
C GLN A 226 3.38 5.51 -44.23
N SER A 227 3.77 4.26 -43.96
CA SER A 227 4.51 3.43 -44.92
C SER A 227 3.67 3.00 -46.13
N GLY A 228 2.36 2.80 -45.96
CA GLY A 228 1.46 2.39 -47.03
C GLY A 228 1.02 3.53 -47.96
N GLN A 229 1.16 4.79 -47.52
CA GLN A 229 0.91 5.99 -48.32
C GLN A 229 2.13 6.44 -49.14
N ALA A 230 3.29 5.80 -48.95
CA ALA A 230 4.54 6.11 -49.67
C ALA A 230 4.71 5.33 -50.99
N HIS A 231 3.63 4.73 -51.50
CA HIS A 231 3.57 3.95 -52.74
C HIS A 231 2.41 4.43 -53.61
#